data_AF-A0A959G3W7-F1
#
_entry.id   AF-A0A959G3W7-F1
#
_cell.length_a   1.000
_cell.length_b   1.000
_cell.length_c   1.000
_cell.angle_alpha   90.00
_cell.angle_beta   90.00
_cell.angle_gamma   90.00
#
_symmetry.space_group_name_H-M   'P 1'
#
loop_
_entity.id
_entity.type
_entity.pdbx_description
1 polymer ?
#
loop_
_entity_poly.entity_id
_entity_poly.type
_entity_poly.pdbx_seq_one_letter_code
_entity_poly.pdbx_strand_id
1 'polypeptide(L)'
;MKNVPFNALQDRLRGPLPGQAAQFRMAHAIRQEVPPPPPSAKIASVLALFFPKEEGWHLVLIERVSHNPNDRHGGQISFPGGRRE
;
A
#
# COMPACT_ATOMS: atom_id res chain seq x y z
N MET A 1 -1.48 14.18 17.04
CA MET A 1 -1.14 14.33 15.60
C MET A 1 -1.96 15.50 15.06
N LYS A 2 -1.44 16.33 14.15
CA LYS A 2 -2.25 17.44 13.62
C LYS A 2 -3.41 16.87 12.78
N ASN A 3 -4.65 17.22 13.10
CA ASN A 3 -5.84 16.86 12.31
C ASN A 3 -5.64 17.35 10.87
N VAL A 4 -5.45 16.43 9.93
CA VAL A 4 -5.46 16.77 8.50
C VAL A 4 -6.92 16.80 8.07
N PRO A 5 -7.49 17.97 7.74
CA PRO A 5 -8.90 18.07 7.38
C PRO A 5 -9.20 17.23 6.13
N PHE A 6 -10.45 16.77 6.01
CA PHE A 6 -10.87 15.84 4.95
C PHE A 6 -10.41 16.30 3.55
N ASN A 7 -10.67 17.57 3.25
CA ASN A 7 -10.35 18.18 1.95
C ASN A 7 -8.84 18.16 1.63
N ALA A 8 -7.97 18.29 2.64
CA ALA A 8 -6.53 18.34 2.42
C ALA A 8 -5.96 17.01 1.91
N LEU A 9 -6.51 15.86 2.33
CA LEU A 9 -6.08 14.57 1.78
C LEU A 9 -6.54 14.42 0.33
N GLN A 10 -7.80 14.74 0.05
CA GLN A 10 -8.36 14.68 -1.30
C GLN A 10 -7.59 15.56 -2.28
N ASP A 11 -7.27 16.80 -1.89
CA ASP A 11 -6.51 17.74 -2.72
C ASP A 11 -5.10 17.23 -3.01
N ARG A 12 -4.43 16.64 -2.00
CA ARG A 12 -3.09 16.07 -2.17
C ARG A 12 -3.08 14.85 -3.09
N LEU A 13 -4.13 14.01 -3.05
CA LEU A 13 -4.24 12.83 -3.91
C LEU A 13 -4.52 13.18 -5.38
N ARG A 14 -5.02 14.39 -5.65
CA ARG A 14 -5.18 14.91 -7.02
C ARG A 14 -3.88 15.43 -7.63
N GLY A 15 -2.90 15.75 -6.78
CA GLY A 15 -1.57 16.16 -7.22
C GLY A 15 -0.67 14.98 -7.60
N PRO A 16 0.53 15.25 -8.12
CA PRO A 16 1.53 14.20 -8.34
C PRO A 16 1.87 13.50 -7.03
N LEU A 17 1.76 12.18 -7.04
CA LEU A 17 2.10 11.37 -5.86
C LEU A 17 3.63 11.34 -5.65
N PRO A 18 4.10 11.21 -4.40
CA PRO A 18 5.54 11.26 -4.08
C PRO A 18 6.41 10.19 -4.79
N GLY A 19 5.80 9.14 -5.34
CA GLY A 19 6.44 8.17 -6.23
C GLY A 19 7.64 7.45 -5.62
N GLN A 20 8.63 7.12 -6.47
CA GLN A 20 9.81 6.34 -6.11
C GLN A 20 10.67 7.01 -5.03
N ALA A 21 10.80 8.35 -5.06
CA ALA A 21 11.54 9.08 -4.03
C ALA A 21 11.01 8.80 -2.62
N ALA A 22 9.68 8.67 -2.45
CA ALA A 22 9.11 8.27 -1.17
C ALA A 22 9.26 6.78 -0.87
N GLN A 23 9.17 5.92 -1.88
CA GLN A 23 9.37 4.48 -1.71
C GLN A 23 10.79 4.17 -1.21
N PHE A 24 11.82 4.82 -1.77
CA PHE A 24 13.22 4.63 -1.36
C PHE A 24 13.49 5.08 0.09
N ARG A 25 12.77 6.09 0.60
CA ARG A 25 12.87 6.47 2.02
C ARG A 25 12.45 5.36 2.99
N MET A 26 11.58 4.44 2.56
CA MET A 26 11.12 3.30 3.34
C MET A 26 11.78 1.98 2.91
N ALA A 27 12.59 2.01 1.84
CA ALA A 27 13.29 0.85 1.35
C ALA A 27 14.49 0.51 2.24
N HIS A 28 14.95 -0.74 2.15
CA HIS A 28 16.23 -1.12 2.74
C HIS A 28 17.36 -0.24 2.17
N ALA A 29 18.32 0.18 3.00
CA ALA A 29 19.35 1.18 2.64
C ALA A 29 20.17 0.84 1.39
N ILE A 30 20.32 -0.45 1.07
CA ILE A 30 21.08 -0.94 -0.08
C ILE A 30 20.25 -0.92 -1.38
N ARG A 31 18.92 -0.80 -1.31
CA ARG A 31 18.07 -0.78 -2.51
C ARG A 31 18.16 0.58 -3.19
N GLN A 32 18.95 0.64 -4.25
CA GLN A 32 19.16 1.86 -5.06
C GLN A 32 18.25 1.94 -6.28
N GLU A 33 17.74 0.81 -6.76
CA GLU A 33 16.90 0.74 -7.96
C GLU A 33 15.72 -0.22 -7.76
N VAL A 34 14.66 0.03 -8.54
CA VAL A 34 13.51 -0.87 -8.66
C VAL A 34 13.40 -1.25 -10.14
N PRO A 35 13.74 -2.49 -10.52
CA PRO A 35 13.63 -2.91 -11.91
C PRO A 35 12.16 -2.88 -12.35
N PRO A 36 11.88 -2.57 -13.62
CA PRO A 36 10.52 -2.63 -14.15
C PRO A 36 10.00 -4.07 -14.07
N PRO A 37 8.68 -4.25 -13.86
CA PRO A 37 8.10 -5.58 -13.89
C PRO A 37 8.26 -6.22 -15.29
N PRO A 38 8.51 -7.54 -15.38
CA PRO A 38 8.59 -8.21 -16.67
C PRO A 38 7.23 -8.21 -17.38
N PRO A 39 7.18 -8.36 -18.72
CA PRO A 39 5.93 -8.42 -19.47
C PRO A 39 4.97 -9.55 -19.03
N SER A 40 5.52 -10.61 -18.45
CA SER A 40 4.77 -11.76 -17.92
C SER A 40 4.30 -11.60 -16.47
N ALA A 41 4.50 -10.42 -15.86
CA ALA A 41 4.10 -10.18 -14.48
C ALA A 41 2.58 -10.35 -14.30
N LYS A 42 2.19 -11.10 -13.26
CA LYS A 42 0.77 -11.24 -12.89
C LYS A 42 0.26 -9.90 -12.39
N ILE A 43 -0.84 -9.43 -13.00
CA ILE A 43 -1.48 -8.19 -12.59
C ILE A 43 -2.21 -8.41 -11.26
N ALA A 44 -2.02 -7.49 -10.33
CA ALA A 44 -2.68 -7.47 -9.05
C ALA A 44 -2.89 -6.02 -8.61
N SER A 45 -3.86 -5.80 -7.72
CA SER A 45 -4.12 -4.50 -7.13
C SER A 45 -4.43 -4.63 -5.65
N VAL A 46 -4.18 -3.54 -4.92
CA VAL A 46 -4.52 -3.40 -3.51
C VAL A 46 -5.40 -2.18 -3.31
N LEU A 47 -6.17 -2.18 -2.22
CA LEU A 47 -6.97 -1.06 -1.77
C LEU A 47 -6.28 -0.41 -0.55
N ALA A 48 -5.79 0.81 -0.73
CA ALA A 48 -5.39 1.67 0.38
C ALA A 48 -6.61 2.47 0.87
N LEU A 49 -7.42 1.86 1.75
CA LEU A 49 -8.64 2.48 2.27
C LEU A 49 -8.34 3.43 3.43
N PHE A 50 -8.42 4.73 3.16
CA PHE A 50 -8.35 5.77 4.18
C PHE A 50 -9.75 6.07 4.74
N PHE A 51 -9.89 6.06 6.06
CA PHE A 51 -11.14 6.43 6.72
C PHE A 51 -10.89 7.32 7.94
N PRO A 52 -11.76 8.30 8.22
CA PRO A 52 -11.66 9.10 9.43
C PRO A 52 -12.14 8.28 10.64
N LYS A 53 -11.39 8.33 11.74
CA LYS A 53 -11.81 7.81 13.04
C LYS A 53 -11.18 8.67 14.13
N GLU A 54 -11.98 9.05 15.13
CA GLU A 54 -11.53 9.92 16.24
C GLU A 54 -10.81 11.18 15.71
N GLU A 55 -9.54 11.39 16.08
CA GLU A 55 -8.73 12.56 15.75
C GLU A 55 -7.85 12.36 14.50
N GLY A 56 -8.21 11.46 13.56
CA GLY A 56 -7.36 11.32 12.38
C GLY A 56 -7.77 10.36 11.29
N TRP A 57 -6.93 10.37 10.26
CA TRP A 57 -6.99 9.43 9.16
C TRP A 57 -6.37 8.10 9.54
N HIS A 58 -7.10 7.04 9.29
CA HIS A 58 -6.69 5.67 9.52
C HIS A 58 -6.65 4.92 8.20
N LEU A 59 -5.87 3.84 8.18
CA LEU A 59 -5.67 2.99 7.01
C LEU A 59 -6.07 1.57 7.36
N VAL A 60 -6.88 0.93 6.53
CA VAL A 60 -7.26 -0.46 6.73
C VAL A 60 -6.13 -1.39 6.29
N LEU A 61 -5.78 -2.33 7.16
CA LEU A 61 -4.89 -3.44 6.91
C LEU A 61 -5.60 -4.75 7.26
N ILE A 62 -5.15 -5.84 6.65
CA ILE A 62 -5.63 -7.19 6.94
C ILE A 62 -4.46 -8.07 7.35
N GLU A 63 -4.72 -9.01 8.26
CA GLU A 63 -3.90 -10.18 8.40
C GLU A 63 -4.32 -11.19 7.32
N ARG A 64 -3.36 -11.64 6.50
CA ARG A 64 -3.65 -12.60 5.45
C ARG A 64 -3.91 -13.98 6.04
N VAL A 65 -5.16 -14.41 6.02
CA VAL A 65 -5.50 -15.81 6.27
C VAL A 65 -5.10 -16.65 5.05
N SER A 66 -4.45 -17.79 5.29
CA SER A 66 -4.23 -18.78 4.24
C SER A 66 -4.58 -20.17 4.74
N HIS A 67 -5.42 -20.85 3.97
CA HIS A 67 -5.68 -22.28 4.09
C HIS A 67 -4.83 -23.10 3.09
N ASN A 68 -4.05 -22.44 2.24
CA ASN A 68 -3.14 -23.09 1.31
C ASN A 68 -1.79 -23.31 2.02
N PRO A 69 -1.37 -24.56 2.24
CA PRO A 69 -0.08 -24.87 2.88
C PRO A 69 1.14 -24.37 2.08
N ASN A 70 0.95 -24.04 0.80
CA ASN A 70 2.00 -23.45 -0.04
C ASN A 70 2.00 -21.91 -0.05
N ASP A 71 1.06 -21.24 0.63
CA ASP A 71 1.10 -19.78 0.73
C ASP A 71 2.13 -19.35 1.77
N ARG A 72 3.23 -18.78 1.28
CA ARG A 72 4.33 -18.27 2.11
C ARG A 72 4.00 -16.95 2.81
N HIS A 73 2.82 -16.38 2.57
CA HIS A 73 2.42 -15.07 3.05
C HIS A 73 1.26 -15.12 4.07
N GLY A 74 0.83 -16.31 4.49
CA GLY A 74 -0.13 -16.45 5.59
C GLY A 74 0.39 -15.80 6.88
N GLY A 75 -0.49 -15.11 7.62
CA GLY A 75 -0.17 -14.38 8.85
C GLY A 75 0.49 -13.01 8.63
N GLN A 76 0.78 -12.60 7.40
CA GLN A 76 1.38 -11.29 7.12
C GLN A 76 0.33 -10.18 7.16
N ILE A 77 0.70 -9.04 7.74
CA ILE A 77 -0.08 -7.80 7.65
C ILE A 77 0.10 -7.21 6.25
N SER A 78 -1.01 -6.91 5.58
CA SER A 78 -1.00 -6.39 4.21
C SER A 78 -2.17 -5.46 3.94
N PHE A 79 -2.12 -4.77 2.81
CA PHE A 79 -3.32 -4.12 2.28
C PHE A 79 -4.34 -5.15 1.81
N PRO A 80 -5.65 -4.88 1.95
CA PRO A 80 -6.67 -5.62 1.21
C PRO A 80 -6.36 -5.61 -0.29
N GLY A 81 -6.55 -6.72 -0.98
CA GLY A 81 -6.24 -6.79 -2.41
C GLY A 81 -6.16 -8.21 -2.95
N GLY A 82 -5.83 -8.33 -4.23
CA GLY A 82 -5.80 -9.59 -4.93
C GLY A 82 -5.23 -9.51 -6.35
N ARG A 83 -5.01 -10.68 -6.93
CA ARG A 83 -4.65 -10.84 -8.34
C ARG A 83 -5.87 -10.50 -9.22
N ARG A 84 -5.65 -9.91 -10.39
CA ARG A 84 -6.69 -9.76 -11.43
C ARG A 84 -7.11 -11.14 -11.95
N GLU A 85 -8.42 -11.37 -11.97
CA GLU A 85 -9.06 -12.54 -12.61
C GLU A 85 -8.96 -12.51 -14.14
#